data_AF-A0AAP5YCH6-F1
#
_entry.id   AF-A0AAP5YCH6-F1
#
_cell.length_a   1.000
_cell.length_b   1.000
_cell.length_c   1.000
_cell.angle_alpha   90.00
_cell.angle_beta   90.00
_cell.angle_gamma   90.00
#
_symmetry.space_group_name_H-M   'P 1'
#
loop_
_entity.id
_entity.type
_entity.pdbx_description
1 polymer ?
#
loop_
_entity_poly.entity_id
_entity_poly.type
_entity_poly.pdbx_seq_one_letter_code
_entity_poly.pdbx_strand_id
1 'polypeptide(L)'
;MLEISKTAMYHGEFTDRKKEFSEACKWLSEEMGFPYKSTRMGDYERLLKTFVNPGAKAPTERDLLDDFYHFMQAATEACQIIRLWNTFKDGKHEGLKDRIKHVMSGKSIRAEAIKKNKKGQNDDPARDFAFELNIASRFLKGGYEVDLTDDCDVVVTIGKDRLYVECKRIKSLKKLASRIKEASNQIDTRIVANRKNKYGLIALDVTDVLLPEGTVTATSDVRLYDMEIQKAITDFAREQQDVSDKNAGRNVAGILFEFSSSAFFSHEENEPALGFGRAACMYRQASQSKKSLALVSGFYGQNCQPKLIEFRFITKHLRVIRNAWQFRFAQV
;
A
#
# COMPACT_ATOMS: atom_id res chain seq x y z
N MET A 1 0.19 23.25 -2.46
CA MET A 1 -1.23 23.05 -2.85
C MET A 1 -1.53 21.55 -2.82
N LEU A 2 -2.55 21.12 -2.07
CA LEU A 2 -2.95 19.72 -1.97
C LEU A 2 -3.85 19.33 -3.15
N GLU A 3 -3.64 18.15 -3.71
CA GLU A 3 -4.55 17.52 -4.65
C GLU A 3 -5.05 16.20 -4.05
N ILE A 4 -6.37 15.96 -4.19
CA ILE A 4 -7.07 14.76 -3.73
C ILE A 4 -7.66 14.08 -4.96
N SER A 5 -7.44 12.78 -5.10
CA SER A 5 -7.94 11.99 -6.22
C SER A 5 -9.32 11.40 -5.87
N LYS A 6 -10.16 11.26 -6.89
CA LYS A 6 -11.48 10.63 -6.75
C LYS A 6 -11.31 9.14 -6.44
N THR A 7 -12.07 8.62 -5.49
CA THR A 7 -12.12 7.19 -5.19
C THR A 7 -12.85 6.43 -6.28
N ALA A 8 -12.22 5.39 -6.80
CA ALA A 8 -12.89 4.33 -7.53
C ALA A 8 -13.29 3.23 -6.54
N MET A 9 -14.60 2.99 -6.41
CA MET A 9 -15.14 1.88 -5.63
C MET A 9 -15.27 0.65 -6.52
N TYR A 10 -14.81 -0.50 -6.03
CA TYR A 10 -15.02 -1.80 -6.65
C TYR A 10 -15.71 -2.72 -5.64
N HIS A 11 -16.74 -3.42 -6.11
CA HIS A 11 -17.43 -4.45 -5.34
C HIS A 11 -17.14 -5.81 -5.98
N GLY A 12 -16.87 -6.82 -5.16
CA GLY A 12 -16.73 -8.20 -5.63
C GLY A 12 -16.91 -9.21 -4.50
N GLU A 13 -16.88 -10.49 -4.82
CA GLU A 13 -16.92 -11.55 -3.81
C GLU A 13 -15.49 -11.81 -3.29
N PHE A 14 -15.33 -12.09 -1.99
CA PHE A 14 -14.00 -12.39 -1.46
C PHE A 14 -13.41 -13.67 -2.07
N THR A 15 -14.26 -14.61 -2.50
CA THR A 15 -13.83 -15.82 -3.23
C THR A 15 -13.05 -15.48 -4.50
N ASP A 16 -13.39 -14.37 -5.17
CA ASP A 16 -12.66 -13.91 -6.35
C ASP A 16 -11.27 -13.42 -5.97
N ARG A 17 -11.11 -12.75 -4.81
CA ARG A 17 -9.78 -12.39 -4.31
C ARG A 17 -8.93 -13.57 -3.96
N LYS A 18 -9.50 -14.56 -3.31
CA LYS A 18 -8.77 -15.78 -2.99
C LYS A 18 -8.27 -16.46 -4.28
N LYS A 19 -9.11 -16.50 -5.32
CA LYS A 19 -8.71 -17.01 -6.64
C LYS A 19 -7.60 -16.17 -7.26
N GLU A 20 -7.75 -14.85 -7.30
CA GLU A 20 -6.71 -13.97 -7.85
C GLU A 20 -5.39 -14.01 -7.06
N PHE A 21 -5.46 -14.14 -5.73
CA PHE A 21 -4.26 -14.33 -4.92
C PHE A 21 -3.57 -15.65 -5.26
N SER A 22 -4.35 -16.72 -5.47
CA SER A 22 -3.81 -18.01 -5.90
C SER A 22 -3.11 -17.90 -7.26
N GLU A 23 -3.71 -17.20 -8.23
CA GLU A 23 -3.08 -16.93 -9.53
C GLU A 23 -1.82 -16.06 -9.40
N ALA A 24 -1.84 -15.04 -8.54
CA ALA A 24 -0.66 -14.25 -8.24
C ALA A 24 0.46 -15.10 -7.61
N CYS A 25 0.12 -16.04 -6.73
CA CYS A 25 1.08 -16.99 -6.17
C CYS A 25 1.65 -17.96 -7.21
N LYS A 26 0.82 -18.43 -8.16
CA LYS A 26 1.31 -19.23 -9.29
C LYS A 26 2.29 -18.46 -10.15
N TRP A 27 1.96 -17.21 -10.49
CA TRP A 27 2.87 -16.31 -11.21
C TRP A 27 4.22 -16.14 -10.49
N LEU A 28 4.19 -15.99 -9.16
CA LEU A 28 5.42 -15.93 -8.36
C LEU A 28 6.27 -17.20 -8.47
N SER A 29 5.65 -18.39 -8.49
CA SER A 29 6.39 -19.66 -8.58
C SER A 29 6.79 -20.05 -9.99
N GLU A 30 5.88 -19.94 -10.96
CA GLU A 30 6.03 -20.51 -12.30
C GLU A 30 6.77 -19.53 -13.22
N GLU A 31 6.40 -18.25 -13.20
CA GLU A 31 7.00 -17.24 -14.08
C GLU A 31 8.21 -16.55 -13.43
N MET A 32 8.11 -16.20 -12.15
CA MET A 32 9.19 -15.52 -11.43
C MET A 32 10.22 -16.51 -10.85
N GLY A 33 9.86 -17.79 -10.71
CA GLY A 33 10.76 -18.85 -10.23
C GLY A 33 11.01 -18.82 -8.72
N PHE A 34 10.10 -18.27 -7.92
CA PHE A 34 10.25 -18.15 -6.46
C PHE A 34 9.32 -19.12 -5.71
N PRO A 35 9.85 -19.95 -4.79
CA PRO A 35 9.02 -20.88 -4.02
C PRO A 35 8.20 -20.12 -2.96
N TYR A 36 6.99 -19.68 -3.31
CA TYR A 36 6.18 -18.82 -2.44
C TYR A 36 5.69 -19.52 -1.16
N LYS A 37 5.53 -20.86 -1.16
CA LYS A 37 4.94 -21.61 -0.04
C LYS A 37 5.74 -21.52 1.26
N SER A 38 7.05 -21.38 1.18
CA SER A 38 7.95 -21.23 2.33
C SER A 38 8.16 -19.76 2.75
N THR A 39 7.39 -18.85 2.17
CA THR A 39 7.47 -17.40 2.44
C THR A 39 6.20 -16.92 3.11
N ARG A 40 6.15 -15.63 3.47
CA ARG A 40 4.93 -14.98 3.96
C ARG A 40 3.71 -15.15 3.06
N MET A 41 3.87 -15.34 1.76
CA MET A 41 2.73 -15.57 0.85
C MET A 41 2.07 -16.93 1.07
N GLY A 42 2.86 -17.95 1.44
CA GLY A 42 2.33 -19.25 1.84
C GLY A 42 1.53 -19.16 3.14
N ASP A 43 2.00 -18.34 4.09
CA ASP A 43 1.26 -18.07 5.32
C ASP A 43 -0.03 -17.28 5.07
N TYR A 44 0.00 -16.29 4.17
CA TYR A 44 -1.21 -15.58 3.75
C TYR A 44 -2.20 -16.54 3.10
N GLU A 45 -1.75 -17.44 2.21
CA GLU A 45 -2.62 -18.44 1.60
C GLU A 45 -3.30 -19.33 2.64
N ARG A 46 -2.56 -19.73 3.69
CA ARG A 46 -3.08 -20.53 4.80
C ARG A 46 -4.14 -19.78 5.60
N LEU A 47 -3.85 -18.53 5.99
CA LEU A 47 -4.79 -17.67 6.74
C LEU A 47 -6.07 -17.41 5.94
N LEU A 48 -5.93 -17.08 4.65
CA LEU A 48 -7.07 -16.89 3.76
C LEU A 48 -7.91 -18.18 3.66
N LYS A 49 -7.30 -19.37 3.60
CA LYS A 49 -8.04 -20.64 3.62
C LYS A 49 -8.81 -20.86 4.92
N THR A 50 -8.24 -20.49 6.07
CA THR A 50 -8.89 -20.65 7.40
C THR A 50 -10.17 -19.83 7.54
N PHE A 51 -10.19 -18.58 7.07
CA PHE A 51 -11.34 -17.68 7.26
C PHE A 51 -12.37 -17.71 6.12
N VAL A 52 -12.00 -18.27 4.96
CA VAL A 52 -12.84 -18.23 3.73
C VAL A 52 -13.44 -19.58 3.37
N ASN A 53 -12.83 -20.71 3.79
CA ASN A 53 -13.36 -22.01 3.42
C ASN A 53 -14.61 -22.34 4.25
N PRO A 54 -15.78 -22.66 3.63
CA PRO A 54 -17.01 -22.98 4.35
C PRO A 54 -16.90 -24.15 5.34
N GLY A 55 -15.95 -25.07 5.12
CA GLY A 55 -15.66 -26.21 5.99
C GLY A 55 -14.48 -26.03 6.96
N ALA A 56 -13.87 -24.84 7.03
CA ALA A 56 -12.79 -24.60 7.98
C ALA A 56 -13.32 -24.66 9.42
N LYS A 57 -12.55 -25.24 10.35
CA LYS A 57 -12.89 -25.16 11.78
C LYS A 57 -12.75 -23.70 12.23
N ALA A 58 -13.77 -23.16 12.89
CA ALA A 58 -13.67 -21.81 13.46
C ALA A 58 -12.53 -21.77 14.50
N PRO A 59 -11.74 -20.69 14.56
CA PRO A 59 -10.79 -20.50 15.64
C PRO A 59 -11.51 -20.56 17.00
N THR A 60 -10.82 -21.05 18.03
CA THR A 60 -11.36 -21.04 19.40
C THR A 60 -11.50 -19.61 19.89
N GLU A 61 -12.53 -19.31 20.70
CA GLU A 61 -12.84 -17.95 21.18
C GLU A 61 -11.64 -17.23 21.84
N ARG A 62 -10.71 -17.98 22.44
CA ARG A 62 -9.53 -17.43 23.13
C ARG A 62 -8.58 -16.67 22.20
N ASP A 63 -8.43 -17.12 20.94
CA ASP A 63 -7.44 -16.60 19.98
C ASP A 63 -8.10 -15.99 18.72
N LEU A 64 -9.44 -16.03 18.64
CA LEU A 64 -10.20 -15.61 17.45
C LEU A 64 -9.91 -14.17 17.00
N LEU A 65 -9.70 -13.26 17.94
CA LEU A 65 -9.48 -11.85 17.64
C LEU A 65 -8.09 -11.60 17.03
N ASP A 66 -7.06 -12.19 17.62
CA ASP A 66 -5.68 -12.07 17.13
C ASP A 66 -5.53 -12.73 15.76
N ASP A 67 -6.12 -13.93 15.59
CA ASP A 67 -6.17 -14.61 14.30
C ASP A 67 -6.91 -13.79 13.24
N PHE A 68 -8.00 -13.11 13.62
CA PHE A 68 -8.72 -12.21 12.73
C PHE A 68 -7.88 -11.01 12.31
N TYR A 69 -7.16 -10.37 13.24
CA TYR A 69 -6.25 -9.27 12.92
C TYR A 69 -5.11 -9.73 11.99
N HIS A 70 -4.52 -10.90 12.25
CA HIS A 70 -3.51 -11.48 11.36
C HIS A 70 -4.08 -11.76 9.96
N PHE A 71 -5.30 -12.27 9.88
CA PHE A 71 -6.00 -12.47 8.62
C PHE A 71 -6.25 -11.15 7.88
N MET A 72 -6.69 -10.10 8.56
CA MET A 72 -6.95 -8.78 7.94
C MET A 72 -5.67 -8.15 7.39
N GLN A 73 -4.56 -8.27 8.11
CA GLN A 73 -3.25 -7.83 7.62
C GLN A 73 -2.80 -8.66 6.40
N ALA A 74 -2.93 -9.99 6.47
CA ALA A 74 -2.60 -10.89 5.36
C ALA A 74 -3.44 -10.59 4.11
N ALA A 75 -4.74 -10.36 4.26
CA ALA A 75 -5.65 -10.03 3.17
C ALA A 75 -5.33 -8.66 2.54
N THR A 76 -4.93 -7.68 3.36
CA THR A 76 -4.48 -6.37 2.88
C THR A 76 -3.21 -6.49 2.04
N GLU A 77 -2.20 -7.23 2.52
CA GLU A 77 -0.96 -7.45 1.77
C GLU A 77 -1.19 -8.34 0.53
N ALA A 78 -2.09 -9.33 0.60
CA ALA A 78 -2.50 -10.13 -0.56
C ALA A 78 -3.09 -9.24 -1.66
N CYS A 79 -3.89 -8.24 -1.32
CA CYS A 79 -4.41 -7.26 -2.30
C CYS A 79 -3.28 -6.46 -2.99
N GLN A 80 -2.17 -6.19 -2.28
CA GLN A 80 -1.00 -5.55 -2.89
C GLN A 80 -0.32 -6.50 -3.88
N ILE A 81 -0.16 -7.78 -3.54
CA ILE A 81 0.47 -8.77 -4.43
C ILE A 81 -0.39 -9.05 -5.67
N ILE A 82 -1.70 -9.18 -5.51
CA ILE A 82 -2.64 -9.26 -6.65
C ILE A 82 -2.49 -8.06 -7.57
N ARG A 83 -2.27 -6.85 -7.01
CA ARG A 83 -2.05 -5.65 -7.81
C ARG A 83 -0.77 -5.72 -8.63
N LEU A 84 0.32 -6.22 -8.04
CA LEU A 84 1.57 -6.43 -8.75
C LEU A 84 1.37 -7.44 -9.89
N TRP A 85 0.80 -8.61 -9.59
CA TRP A 85 0.47 -9.62 -10.60
C TRP A 85 -0.36 -9.02 -11.75
N ASN A 86 -1.48 -8.36 -11.45
CA ASN A 86 -2.33 -7.73 -12.46
C ASN A 86 -1.65 -6.61 -13.27
N THR A 87 -0.49 -6.12 -12.85
CA THR A 87 0.26 -5.08 -13.59
C THR A 87 1.42 -5.65 -14.38
N PHE A 88 2.11 -6.65 -13.83
CA PHE A 88 3.37 -7.13 -14.36
C PHE A 88 3.28 -8.49 -15.07
N LYS A 89 2.13 -9.19 -15.00
CA LYS A 89 1.97 -10.52 -15.59
C LYS A 89 2.10 -10.57 -17.12
N ASP A 90 1.69 -9.50 -17.81
CA ASP A 90 1.59 -9.46 -19.27
C ASP A 90 2.81 -8.79 -19.95
N GLY A 91 3.88 -8.51 -19.21
CA GLY A 91 5.03 -7.73 -19.70
C GLY A 91 6.38 -8.25 -19.24
N LYS A 92 7.42 -7.96 -20.02
CA LYS A 92 8.82 -8.16 -19.59
C LYS A 92 9.33 -6.84 -19.00
N HIS A 93 9.68 -6.89 -17.72
CA HIS A 93 10.19 -5.75 -16.98
C HIS A 93 11.56 -6.10 -16.42
N GLU A 94 12.60 -5.50 -16.97
CA GLU A 94 13.97 -5.69 -16.50
C GLU A 94 14.09 -5.21 -15.03
N GLY A 95 14.87 -5.92 -14.21
CA GLY A 95 14.99 -5.65 -12.77
C GLY A 95 13.80 -6.08 -11.89
N LEU A 96 12.63 -6.41 -12.47
CA LEU A 96 11.46 -6.82 -11.69
C LEU A 96 11.71 -8.06 -10.84
N LYS A 97 12.35 -9.09 -11.43
CA LYS A 97 12.56 -10.38 -10.78
C LYS A 97 13.38 -10.23 -9.48
N ASP A 98 14.41 -9.39 -9.52
CA ASP A 98 15.27 -9.14 -8.34
C ASP A 98 14.49 -8.39 -7.24
N ARG A 99 13.67 -7.40 -7.60
CA ARG A 99 12.81 -6.70 -6.64
C ARG A 99 11.75 -7.63 -6.03
N ILE A 100 11.10 -8.48 -6.85
CA ILE A 100 10.12 -9.46 -6.37
C ILE A 100 10.77 -10.44 -5.38
N LYS A 101 12.01 -10.90 -5.62
CA LYS A 101 12.74 -11.74 -4.68
C LYS A 101 12.78 -11.13 -3.27
N HIS A 102 13.02 -9.83 -3.17
CA HIS A 102 13.03 -9.12 -1.89
C HIS A 102 11.63 -8.95 -1.29
N VAL A 103 10.60 -8.68 -2.10
CA VAL A 103 9.20 -8.65 -1.64
C VAL A 103 8.80 -9.94 -0.92
N MET A 104 9.36 -11.07 -1.34
CA MET A 104 9.05 -12.39 -0.80
C MET A 104 9.77 -12.72 0.51
N SER A 105 10.86 -12.04 0.87
CA SER A 105 11.75 -12.43 1.99
C SER A 105 11.31 -11.92 3.37
N GLY A 106 10.15 -11.27 3.47
CA GLY A 106 9.67 -10.63 4.70
C GLY A 106 9.02 -11.59 5.71
N LYS A 107 8.86 -11.12 6.95
CA LYS A 107 8.05 -11.80 7.97
C LYS A 107 6.55 -11.67 7.66
N SER A 108 5.79 -12.70 8.01
CA SER A 108 4.35 -12.80 7.77
C SER A 108 3.57 -11.74 8.54
N ILE A 109 3.89 -11.54 9.82
CA ILE A 109 3.21 -10.56 10.68
C ILE A 109 3.90 -9.20 10.59
N ARG A 110 3.13 -8.13 10.30
CA ARG A 110 3.65 -6.77 10.12
C ARG A 110 4.24 -6.20 11.41
N ALA A 111 3.56 -6.39 12.55
CA ALA A 111 4.04 -5.95 13.85
C ALA A 111 5.41 -6.56 14.22
N GLU A 112 5.66 -7.81 13.85
CA GLU A 112 6.96 -8.47 14.08
C GLU A 112 8.09 -7.98 13.18
N ALA A 113 7.74 -7.45 12.01
CA ALA A 113 8.71 -6.86 11.08
C ALA A 113 9.17 -5.46 11.54
N ILE A 114 8.37 -4.78 12.36
CA ILE A 114 8.69 -3.46 12.93
C ILE A 114 9.48 -3.58 14.24
N LYS A 115 9.52 -4.76 14.88
CA LYS A 115 10.36 -5.01 16.07
C LYS A 115 11.85 -4.86 15.72
N LYS A 116 12.59 -4.17 16.61
CA LYS A 116 14.04 -4.02 16.49
C LYS A 116 14.71 -5.40 16.49
N ASN A 117 15.60 -5.63 15.53
CA ASN A 117 16.47 -6.79 15.51
C ASN A 117 17.53 -6.70 16.64
N LYS A 118 18.39 -7.72 16.77
CA LYS A 118 19.47 -7.76 17.77
C LYS A 118 20.44 -6.57 17.69
N LYS A 119 20.46 -5.83 16.57
CA LYS A 119 21.27 -4.62 16.34
C LYS A 119 20.49 -3.32 16.58
N GLY A 120 19.27 -3.40 17.11
CA GLY A 120 18.43 -2.24 17.37
C GLY A 120 17.76 -1.63 16.13
N GLN A 121 17.80 -2.31 14.98
CA GLN A 121 17.31 -1.82 13.70
C GLN A 121 15.97 -2.48 13.32
N ASN A 122 15.05 -1.72 12.72
CA ASN A 122 13.80 -2.27 12.19
C ASN A 122 14.05 -2.77 10.76
N ASP A 123 14.07 -4.09 10.58
CA ASP A 123 14.43 -4.73 9.32
C ASP A 123 13.17 -5.28 8.64
N ASP A 124 12.66 -4.54 7.64
CA ASP A 124 11.48 -4.93 6.86
C ASP A 124 11.62 -4.50 5.38
N PRO A 125 12.75 -4.85 4.71
CA PRO A 125 13.02 -4.44 3.34
C PRO A 125 11.97 -4.99 2.37
N ALA A 126 11.40 -6.16 2.67
CA ALA A 126 10.37 -6.78 1.83
C ALA A 126 9.16 -5.88 1.58
N ARG A 127 8.71 -5.14 2.59
CA ARG A 127 7.60 -4.19 2.45
C ARG A 127 8.04 -2.85 1.86
N ASP A 128 9.31 -2.48 2.00
CA ASP A 128 9.88 -1.31 1.31
C ASP A 128 9.89 -1.56 -0.20
N PHE A 129 10.44 -2.69 -0.68
CA PHE A 129 10.36 -3.12 -2.09
C PHE A 129 8.93 -3.31 -2.58
N ALA A 130 8.02 -3.82 -1.73
CA ALA A 130 6.62 -3.94 -2.10
C ALA A 130 5.99 -2.57 -2.37
N PHE A 131 6.32 -1.57 -1.55
CA PHE A 131 5.84 -0.21 -1.73
C PHE A 131 6.38 0.40 -3.03
N GLU A 132 7.68 0.26 -3.31
CA GLU A 132 8.31 0.71 -4.57
C GLU A 132 7.59 0.13 -5.80
N LEU A 133 7.40 -1.19 -5.85
CA LEU A 133 6.72 -1.85 -6.96
C LEU A 133 5.23 -1.45 -7.07
N ASN A 134 4.58 -1.13 -5.95
CA ASN A 134 3.21 -0.61 -5.96
C ASN A 134 3.11 0.83 -6.47
N ILE A 135 4.16 1.64 -6.29
CA ILE A 135 4.28 2.96 -6.93
C ILE A 135 4.56 2.80 -8.43
N ALA A 136 5.50 1.94 -8.82
CA ALA A 136 5.74 1.59 -10.22
C ALA A 136 4.47 1.10 -10.93
N SER A 137 3.68 0.25 -10.26
CA SER A 137 2.39 -0.24 -10.78
C SER A 137 1.40 0.89 -11.08
N ARG A 138 1.39 1.99 -10.30
CA ARG A 138 0.55 3.16 -10.58
C ARG A 138 0.95 3.83 -11.90
N PHE A 139 2.24 3.98 -12.15
CA PHE A 139 2.75 4.59 -13.39
C PHE A 139 2.48 3.72 -14.61
N LEU A 140 2.73 2.41 -14.53
CA LEU A 140 2.42 1.47 -15.60
C LEU A 140 0.93 1.44 -15.95
N LYS A 141 0.06 1.41 -14.93
CA LYS A 141 -1.40 1.50 -15.13
C LYS A 141 -1.85 2.83 -15.71
N GLY A 142 -1.02 3.86 -15.57
CA GLY A 142 -1.20 5.15 -16.22
C GLY A 142 -0.68 5.24 -17.64
N GLY A 143 -0.19 4.14 -18.21
CA GLY A 143 0.36 4.11 -19.56
C GLY A 143 1.76 4.73 -19.66
N TYR A 144 2.45 4.94 -18.54
CA TYR A 144 3.83 5.42 -18.54
C TYR A 144 4.82 4.26 -18.56
N GLU A 145 5.96 4.49 -19.19
CA GLU A 145 7.09 3.56 -19.15
C GLU A 145 7.82 3.68 -17.81
N VAL A 146 8.15 2.53 -17.23
CA VAL A 146 8.84 2.42 -15.95
C VAL A 146 10.11 1.60 -16.12
N ASP A 147 11.20 2.15 -15.62
CA ASP A 147 12.50 1.49 -15.50
C ASP A 147 12.75 1.14 -14.02
N LEU A 148 13.03 -0.14 -13.76
CA LEU A 148 13.30 -0.72 -12.44
C LEU A 148 14.77 -1.13 -12.27
N THR A 149 15.63 -0.85 -13.26
CA THR A 149 17.05 -1.24 -13.28
C THR A 149 17.99 -0.20 -12.69
N ASP A 150 17.52 1.04 -12.57
CA ASP A 150 18.27 2.15 -11.96
C ASP A 150 18.40 1.95 -10.43
N ASP A 151 19.43 2.58 -9.83
CA ASP A 151 19.60 2.68 -8.37
C ASP A 151 18.49 3.52 -7.71
N CYS A 152 17.68 4.24 -8.49
CA CYS A 152 16.43 4.84 -8.05
C CYS A 152 15.36 3.78 -7.80
N ASP A 153 14.49 4.04 -6.83
CA ASP A 153 13.41 3.11 -6.51
C ASP A 153 12.48 2.92 -7.73
N VAL A 154 12.13 4.01 -8.43
CA VAL A 154 11.40 3.98 -9.69
C VAL A 154 11.82 5.13 -10.60
N VAL A 155 12.09 4.85 -11.87
CA VAL A 155 12.27 5.90 -12.90
C VAL A 155 11.16 5.80 -13.93
N VAL A 156 10.53 6.94 -14.25
CA VAL A 156 9.39 7.02 -15.16
C VAL A 156 9.72 7.92 -16.34
N THR A 157 9.40 7.48 -17.55
CA THR A 157 9.52 8.28 -18.76
C THR A 157 8.15 8.86 -19.15
N ILE A 158 8.09 10.18 -19.32
CA ILE A 158 6.89 10.94 -19.68
C ILE A 158 7.22 11.81 -20.90
N GLY A 159 7.03 11.26 -22.09
CA GLY A 159 7.49 11.89 -23.34
C GLY A 159 9.01 12.12 -23.29
N LYS A 160 9.44 13.38 -23.32
CA LYS A 160 10.87 13.76 -23.22
C LYS A 160 11.38 13.94 -21.78
N ASP A 161 10.48 13.82 -20.80
CA ASP A 161 10.75 14.07 -19.40
C ASP A 161 11.03 12.77 -18.64
N ARG A 162 11.93 12.83 -17.65
CA ARG A 162 12.20 11.75 -16.70
C ARG A 162 11.80 12.17 -15.30
N LEU A 163 11.04 11.32 -14.62
CA LEU A 163 10.66 11.49 -13.23
C LEU A 163 11.38 10.43 -12.38
N TYR A 164 12.21 10.88 -11.44
CA TYR A 164 12.89 10.05 -10.47
C TYR A 164 12.05 9.99 -9.20
N VAL A 165 11.64 8.79 -8.78
CA VAL A 165 10.76 8.61 -7.63
C VAL A 165 11.52 7.90 -6.52
N GLU A 166 11.59 8.54 -5.36
CA GLU A 166 12.12 7.94 -4.14
C GLU A 166 11.00 7.56 -3.20
N CYS A 167 10.95 6.30 -2.80
CA CYS A 167 9.91 5.70 -1.99
C CYS A 167 10.43 5.51 -0.56
N LYS A 168 9.71 6.04 0.44
CA LYS A 168 10.05 5.84 1.85
C LYS A 168 8.83 5.42 2.66
N ARG A 169 8.94 4.30 3.37
CA ARG A 169 7.97 3.94 4.41
C ARG A 169 8.26 4.70 5.71
N ILE A 170 7.25 5.40 6.21
CA ILE A 170 7.34 6.18 7.45
C ILE A 170 6.80 5.32 8.58
N LYS A 171 7.71 4.73 9.38
CA LYS A 171 7.36 3.86 10.51
C LYS A 171 7.04 4.62 11.80
N SER A 172 7.36 5.91 11.85
CA SER A 172 7.02 6.81 12.95
C SER A 172 7.12 8.25 12.51
N LEU A 173 6.28 9.12 13.07
CA LEU A 173 6.27 10.55 12.75
C LEU A 173 7.64 11.22 12.97
N LYS A 174 8.37 10.79 14.01
CA LYS A 174 9.73 11.28 14.33
C LYS A 174 10.75 11.10 13.18
N LYS A 175 10.52 10.15 12.27
CA LYS A 175 11.41 9.88 11.13
C LYS A 175 11.04 10.64 9.86
N LEU A 176 9.86 11.26 9.80
CA LEU A 176 9.33 11.90 8.59
C LEU A 176 10.32 12.91 7.98
N ALA A 177 10.73 13.91 8.76
CA ALA A 177 11.65 14.96 8.29
C ALA A 177 12.96 14.37 7.73
N SER A 178 13.58 13.44 8.47
CA SER A 178 14.83 12.81 8.04
C SER A 178 14.68 12.00 6.76
N ARG A 179 13.53 11.32 6.57
CA ARG A 179 13.27 10.49 5.38
C ARG A 179 12.95 11.33 4.14
N ILE A 180 12.24 12.45 4.30
CA ILE A 180 12.03 13.42 3.22
C ILE A 180 13.38 14.00 2.76
N LYS A 181 14.22 14.41 3.72
CA LYS A 181 15.54 14.97 3.40
C LYS A 181 16.45 13.95 2.70
N GLU A 182 16.45 12.71 3.16
CA GLU A 182 17.19 11.60 2.54
C GLU A 182 16.76 11.40 1.08
N ALA A 183 15.45 11.23 0.84
CA ALA A 183 14.89 11.08 -0.50
C ALA A 183 15.21 12.28 -1.40
N SER A 184 15.13 13.51 -0.87
CA SER A 184 15.50 14.71 -1.60
C SER A 184 16.98 14.70 -2.02
N ASN A 185 17.89 14.32 -1.14
CA ASN A 185 19.32 14.26 -1.45
C ASN A 185 19.63 13.19 -2.51
N GLN A 186 18.94 12.06 -2.46
CA GLN A 186 19.02 11.00 -3.47
C GLN A 186 18.55 11.51 -4.83
N ILE A 187 17.41 12.21 -4.89
CA ILE A 187 16.91 12.87 -6.11
C ILE A 187 17.91 13.90 -6.65
N ASP A 188 18.43 14.76 -5.77
CA ASP A 188 19.38 15.80 -6.16
C ASP A 188 20.62 15.20 -6.81
N THR A 189 21.15 14.11 -6.24
CA THR A 189 22.31 13.36 -6.77
C THR A 189 22.08 12.80 -8.17
N ARG A 190 20.84 12.44 -8.53
CA ARG A 190 20.50 11.91 -9.87
C ARG A 190 20.32 13.01 -10.93
N ILE A 191 20.01 14.24 -10.50
CA ILE A 191 19.69 15.37 -11.39
C ILE A 191 20.92 16.27 -11.66
N VAL A 192 22.02 16.11 -10.93
CA VAL A 192 23.20 17.02 -10.82
C VAL A 192 23.74 17.54 -12.17
N ALA A 193 23.75 16.73 -13.23
CA ALA A 193 24.44 17.10 -14.48
C ALA A 193 23.58 17.89 -15.51
N ASN A 194 22.25 17.74 -15.51
CA ASN A 194 21.36 18.45 -16.42
C ASN A 194 19.91 18.37 -15.93
N ARG A 195 19.36 19.50 -15.46
CA ARG A 195 17.99 19.60 -14.93
C ARG A 195 16.92 19.60 -15.99
N LYS A 196 17.28 19.87 -17.24
CA LYS A 196 16.30 19.97 -18.31
C LYS A 196 15.58 18.64 -18.41
N ASN A 197 14.25 18.70 -18.33
CA ASN A 197 13.37 17.54 -18.46
C ASN A 197 13.61 16.45 -17.38
N LYS A 198 14.16 16.80 -16.22
CA LYS A 198 14.32 15.87 -15.09
C LYS A 198 13.64 16.43 -13.85
N TYR A 199 12.86 15.58 -13.17
CA TYR A 199 12.06 15.97 -12.01
C TYR A 199 12.13 14.89 -10.95
N GLY A 200 11.97 15.27 -9.67
CA GLY A 200 11.87 14.36 -8.55
C GLY A 200 10.45 14.25 -8.01
N LEU A 201 10.08 13.07 -7.52
CA LEU A 201 8.89 12.83 -6.72
C LEU A 201 9.29 12.03 -5.48
N ILE A 202 8.79 12.41 -4.32
CA ILE A 202 8.93 11.59 -3.11
C ILE A 202 7.60 10.87 -2.88
N ALA A 203 7.61 9.54 -2.80
CA ALA A 203 6.44 8.75 -2.41
C ALA A 203 6.60 8.25 -0.97
N LEU A 204 5.64 8.54 -0.12
CA LEU A 204 5.66 8.21 1.31
C LEU A 204 4.49 7.29 1.67
N ASP A 205 4.79 6.08 2.14
CA ASP A 205 3.78 5.24 2.81
C ASP A 205 3.73 5.65 4.29
N VAL A 206 2.59 6.17 4.71
CA VAL A 206 2.35 6.64 6.09
C VAL A 206 1.42 5.71 6.87
N THR A 207 1.15 4.51 6.34
CA THR A 207 0.25 3.53 6.97
C THR A 207 0.64 3.20 8.40
N ASP A 208 1.94 3.03 8.68
CA ASP A 208 2.42 2.68 10.03
C ASP A 208 2.31 3.86 11.03
N VAL A 209 2.10 5.09 10.54
CA VAL A 209 1.84 6.28 11.39
C VAL A 209 0.35 6.45 11.64
N LEU A 210 -0.48 6.27 10.61
CA LEU A 210 -1.93 6.49 10.68
C LEU A 210 -2.68 5.30 11.29
N LEU A 211 -2.14 4.09 11.16
CA LEU A 211 -2.68 2.86 11.77
C LEU A 211 -1.59 2.16 12.58
N PRO A 212 -1.21 2.72 13.74
CA PRO A 212 -0.32 2.02 14.64
C PRO A 212 -0.93 0.65 15.00
N GLU A 213 -0.11 -0.39 15.02
CA GLU A 213 -0.49 -1.78 15.36
C GLU A 213 -1.40 -2.50 14.35
N GLY A 214 -1.78 -1.85 13.24
CA GLY A 214 -2.57 -2.48 12.19
C GLY A 214 -4.04 -2.70 12.56
N THR A 215 -4.62 -1.73 13.27
CA THR A 215 -6.04 -1.73 13.64
C THR A 215 -6.95 -1.82 12.41
N VAL A 216 -8.13 -2.42 12.62
CA VAL A 216 -9.15 -2.62 11.58
C VAL A 216 -10.34 -1.72 11.91
N THR A 217 -10.80 -0.93 10.93
CA THR A 217 -11.97 -0.07 11.13
C THR A 217 -13.24 -0.92 11.20
N ALA A 218 -14.05 -0.71 12.24
CA ALA A 218 -15.39 -1.30 12.36
C ALA A 218 -16.42 -0.27 11.89
N THR A 219 -17.23 -0.60 10.88
CA THR A 219 -18.30 0.32 10.43
C THR A 219 -19.40 -0.45 9.72
N SER A 220 -20.58 0.14 9.56
CA SER A 220 -21.65 -0.39 8.71
C SER A 220 -21.79 0.42 7.42
N ASP A 221 -20.94 1.43 7.20
CA ASP A 221 -21.05 2.33 6.05
C ASP A 221 -19.71 2.41 5.29
N VAL A 222 -19.74 1.84 4.09
CA VAL A 222 -18.60 1.81 3.15
C VAL A 222 -18.22 3.21 2.68
N ARG A 223 -19.18 4.13 2.55
CA ARG A 223 -18.92 5.52 2.17
C ARG A 223 -18.27 6.28 3.31
N LEU A 224 -18.73 6.06 4.55
CA LEU A 224 -18.08 6.63 5.73
C LEU A 224 -16.62 6.16 5.81
N TYR A 225 -16.37 4.86 5.61
CA TYR A 225 -15.01 4.33 5.56
C TYR A 225 -14.14 5.02 4.50
N ASP A 226 -14.65 5.19 3.27
CA ASP A 226 -13.90 5.91 2.23
C ASP A 226 -13.59 7.36 2.66
N MET A 227 -14.60 8.07 3.17
CA MET A 227 -14.44 9.44 3.64
C MET A 227 -13.39 9.55 4.75
N GLU A 228 -13.38 8.62 5.69
CA GLU A 228 -12.41 8.58 6.79
C GLU A 228 -10.98 8.37 6.28
N ILE A 229 -10.75 7.43 5.37
CA ILE A 229 -9.39 7.19 4.83
C ILE A 229 -8.91 8.37 3.98
N GLN A 230 -9.79 9.02 3.20
CA GLN A 230 -9.45 10.21 2.42
C GLN A 230 -9.14 11.41 3.33
N LYS A 231 -9.96 11.59 4.37
CA LYS A 231 -9.77 12.67 5.35
C LYS A 231 -8.47 12.46 6.10
N ALA A 232 -8.19 11.25 6.59
CA ALA A 232 -6.97 10.94 7.32
C ALA A 232 -5.71 11.26 6.52
N ILE A 233 -5.62 10.86 5.25
CA ILE A 233 -4.44 11.12 4.43
C ILE A 233 -4.31 12.61 4.04
N THR A 234 -5.43 13.30 3.83
CA THR A 234 -5.46 14.72 3.47
C THR A 234 -5.06 15.59 4.65
N ASP A 235 -5.61 15.31 5.84
CA ASP A 235 -5.28 16.03 7.06
C ASP A 235 -3.82 15.78 7.44
N PHE A 236 -3.33 14.54 7.33
CA PHE A 236 -1.91 14.25 7.52
C PHE A 236 -1.03 15.06 6.56
N ALA A 237 -1.33 15.09 5.26
CA ALA A 237 -0.55 15.85 4.30
C ALA A 237 -0.58 17.37 4.60
N ARG A 238 -1.71 17.90 5.10
CA ARG A 238 -1.86 19.30 5.51
C ARG A 238 -1.04 19.61 6.76
N GLU A 239 -1.15 18.79 7.79
CA GLU A 239 -0.43 18.95 9.06
C GLU A 239 1.09 18.85 8.87
N GLN A 240 1.54 18.06 7.90
CA GLN A 240 2.95 17.87 7.60
C GLN A 240 3.49 18.79 6.50
N GLN A 241 2.75 19.85 6.15
CA GLN A 241 3.16 20.80 5.11
C GLN A 241 4.50 21.48 5.44
N ASP A 242 4.65 22.06 6.64
CA ASP A 242 5.88 22.77 7.01
C ASP A 242 7.10 21.86 7.04
N VAL A 243 6.92 20.63 7.51
CA VAL A 243 7.96 19.60 7.50
C VAL A 243 8.34 19.25 6.07
N SER A 244 7.36 19.13 5.18
CA SER A 244 7.56 18.85 3.76
C SER A 244 8.33 19.97 3.07
N ASP A 245 7.91 21.23 3.25
CA ASP A 245 8.54 22.40 2.65
C ASP A 245 9.98 22.59 3.12
N LYS A 246 10.24 22.37 4.41
CA LYS A 246 11.59 22.55 4.99
C LYS A 246 12.59 21.49 4.51
N ASN A 247 12.13 20.28 4.15
CA ASN A 247 13.02 19.14 3.92
C ASN A 247 13.07 18.67 2.46
N ALA A 248 12.09 19.01 1.61
CA ALA A 248 12.14 18.70 0.19
C ALA A 248 12.89 19.79 -0.59
N GLY A 249 13.90 19.37 -1.32
CA GLY A 249 14.79 20.24 -2.09
C GLY A 249 14.19 20.68 -3.43
N ARG A 250 14.89 21.61 -4.08
CA ARG A 250 14.41 22.30 -5.28
C ARG A 250 14.14 21.42 -6.50
N ASN A 251 14.63 20.18 -6.56
CA ASN A 251 14.35 19.28 -7.67
C ASN A 251 13.13 18.37 -7.40
N VAL A 252 12.53 18.44 -6.22
CA VAL A 252 11.33 17.68 -5.84
C VAL A 252 10.08 18.44 -6.31
N ALA A 253 9.39 17.89 -7.30
CA ALA A 253 8.17 18.47 -7.86
C ALA A 253 6.94 18.28 -6.96
N GLY A 254 6.95 17.25 -6.11
CA GLY A 254 5.88 16.97 -5.16
C GLY A 254 6.21 15.83 -4.21
N ILE A 255 5.33 15.65 -3.22
CA ILE A 255 5.35 14.53 -2.28
C ILE A 255 4.00 13.82 -2.34
N LEU A 256 4.00 12.55 -2.72
CA LEU A 256 2.82 11.69 -2.71
C LEU A 256 2.75 10.97 -1.36
N PHE A 257 1.77 11.32 -0.53
CA PHE A 257 1.44 10.57 0.67
C PHE A 257 0.48 9.44 0.33
N GLU A 258 0.73 8.24 0.85
CA GLU A 258 -0.11 7.07 0.64
C GLU A 258 -0.48 6.41 1.96
N PHE A 259 -1.73 5.99 2.04
CA PHE A 259 -2.30 5.32 3.20
C PHE A 259 -3.11 4.10 2.75
N SER A 260 -2.82 2.94 3.35
CA SER A 260 -3.61 1.72 3.18
C SER A 260 -4.30 1.36 4.49
N SER A 261 -5.57 0.96 4.42
CA SER A 261 -6.38 0.57 5.56
C SER A 261 -7.25 -0.63 5.21
N SER A 262 -7.83 -1.26 6.24
CA SER A 262 -8.84 -2.30 6.07
C SER A 262 -10.01 -2.07 7.03
N ALA A 263 -11.20 -2.49 6.62
CA ALA A 263 -12.43 -2.38 7.39
C ALA A 263 -13.16 -3.72 7.48
N PHE A 264 -13.86 -3.90 8.60
CA PHE A 264 -14.89 -4.92 8.77
C PHE A 264 -16.25 -4.24 8.73
N PHE A 265 -17.05 -4.58 7.72
CA PHE A 265 -18.39 -4.06 7.53
C PHE A 265 -19.41 -4.95 8.20
N SER A 266 -19.95 -4.52 9.35
CA SER A 266 -21.00 -5.24 10.05
C SER A 266 -22.36 -4.60 9.78
N HIS A 267 -23.11 -5.14 8.83
CA HIS A 267 -24.52 -4.80 8.68
C HIS A 267 -25.38 -5.72 9.56
N GLU A 268 -26.44 -5.19 10.16
CA GLU A 268 -27.38 -6.00 10.95
C GLU A 268 -28.15 -6.98 10.05
N GLU A 269 -28.59 -6.50 8.89
CA GLU A 269 -29.45 -7.23 7.94
C GLU A 269 -28.69 -8.01 6.86
N ASN A 270 -27.40 -7.70 6.63
CA ASN A 270 -26.59 -8.34 5.59
C ASN A 270 -25.44 -9.16 6.18
N GLU A 271 -24.88 -10.08 5.38
CA GLU A 271 -23.64 -10.75 5.73
C GLU A 271 -22.51 -9.74 5.93
N PRO A 272 -21.63 -9.95 6.91
CA PRO A 272 -20.47 -9.09 7.09
C PRO A 272 -19.58 -9.08 5.84
N ALA A 273 -18.99 -7.93 5.56
CA ALA A 273 -18.09 -7.73 4.43
C ALA A 273 -16.73 -7.19 4.90
N LEU A 274 -15.70 -7.29 4.06
CA LEU A 274 -14.39 -6.71 4.32
C LEU A 274 -14.09 -5.61 3.31
N GLY A 275 -13.57 -4.49 3.78
CA GLY A 275 -13.08 -3.40 2.96
C GLY A 275 -11.56 -3.36 2.97
N PHE A 276 -10.97 -3.09 1.81
CA PHE A 276 -9.55 -2.75 1.70
C PHE A 276 -9.42 -1.43 0.97
N GLY A 277 -9.06 -0.39 1.71
CA GLY A 277 -8.93 0.98 1.23
C GLY A 277 -7.48 1.34 0.96
N ARG A 278 -7.25 2.09 -0.12
CA ARG A 278 -5.97 2.78 -0.37
C ARG A 278 -6.27 4.21 -0.77
N ALA A 279 -5.84 5.16 0.05
CA ALA A 279 -5.94 6.59 -0.20
C ALA A 279 -4.56 7.17 -0.51
N ALA A 280 -4.53 8.27 -1.27
CA ALA A 280 -3.29 8.98 -1.52
C ALA A 280 -3.57 10.47 -1.66
N CYS A 281 -2.66 11.32 -1.18
CA CYS A 281 -2.74 12.77 -1.31
C CYS A 281 -1.43 13.31 -1.89
N MET A 282 -1.54 14.18 -2.91
CA MET A 282 -0.35 14.83 -3.48
C MET A 282 -0.16 16.21 -2.85
N TYR A 283 0.99 16.40 -2.20
CA TYR A 283 1.45 17.70 -1.76
C TYR A 283 2.37 18.33 -2.80
N ARG A 284 1.99 19.49 -3.33
CA ARG A 284 2.79 20.25 -4.29
C ARG A 284 3.53 21.41 -3.63
N GLN A 285 4.81 21.51 -3.92
CA GLN A 285 5.63 22.67 -3.58
C GLN A 285 5.32 23.84 -4.53
N ALA A 286 4.89 24.97 -3.97
CA ALA A 286 4.49 26.15 -4.74
C ALA A 286 5.66 26.80 -5.51
N SER A 287 6.91 26.56 -5.10
CA SER A 287 8.13 27.13 -5.70
C SER A 287 8.54 26.46 -7.02
N GLN A 288 7.84 25.40 -7.46
CA GLN A 288 8.21 24.59 -8.61
C GLN A 288 7.67 25.15 -9.94
N SER A 289 8.34 24.81 -11.05
CA SER A 289 7.94 25.27 -12.37
C SER A 289 6.52 24.82 -12.75
N LYS A 290 5.79 25.61 -13.55
CA LYS A 290 4.46 25.20 -14.06
C LYS A 290 4.50 23.83 -14.75
N LYS A 291 5.60 23.52 -15.44
CA LYS A 291 5.79 22.24 -16.15
C LYS A 291 5.95 21.05 -15.20
N SER A 292 6.76 21.19 -14.13
CA SER A 292 6.91 20.14 -13.11
C SER A 292 5.60 19.89 -12.37
N LEU A 293 4.87 20.95 -12.05
CA LEU A 293 3.55 20.84 -11.42
C LEU A 293 2.54 20.16 -12.34
N ALA A 294 2.50 20.51 -13.64
CA ALA A 294 1.62 19.87 -14.61
C ALA A 294 1.92 18.38 -14.81
N LEU A 295 3.19 17.98 -14.77
CA LEU A 295 3.60 16.58 -14.90
C LEU A 295 3.11 15.74 -13.71
N VAL A 296 3.28 16.25 -12.48
CA VAL A 296 2.82 15.57 -11.26
C VAL A 296 1.29 15.56 -11.16
N SER A 297 0.63 16.67 -11.52
CA SER A 297 -0.84 16.76 -11.51
C SER A 297 -1.50 15.92 -12.61
N GLY A 298 -0.87 15.82 -13.79
CA GLY A 298 -1.33 14.95 -14.88
C GLY A 298 -1.30 13.48 -14.46
N PHE A 299 -0.20 13.03 -13.86
CA PHE A 299 -0.10 11.71 -13.25
C PHE A 299 -1.19 11.49 -12.19
N TYR A 300 -1.33 12.45 -11.27
CA TYR A 300 -2.22 12.28 -10.13
C TYR A 300 -3.70 12.21 -10.55
N GLY A 301 -4.13 13.07 -11.48
CA GLY A 301 -5.51 13.14 -11.98
C GLY A 301 -5.93 11.93 -12.83
N GLN A 302 -5.02 11.36 -13.61
CA GLN A 302 -5.33 10.19 -14.44
C GLN A 302 -5.24 8.87 -13.66
N ASN A 303 -4.28 8.74 -12.73
CA ASN A 303 -3.74 7.42 -12.36
C ASN A 303 -3.57 7.17 -10.86
N CYS A 304 -3.81 8.18 -10.01
CA CYS A 304 -3.76 8.03 -8.55
C CYS A 304 -5.13 7.83 -7.89
N GLN A 305 -6.12 7.33 -8.61
CA GLN A 305 -7.46 7.07 -8.05
C GLN A 305 -7.36 6.13 -6.84
N PRO A 306 -7.77 6.55 -5.63
CA PRO A 306 -7.96 5.67 -4.51
C PRO A 306 -8.82 4.51 -4.94
N LYS A 307 -8.44 3.30 -4.53
CA LYS A 307 -9.24 2.11 -4.79
C LYS A 307 -9.76 1.63 -3.47
N LEU A 308 -11.07 1.72 -3.30
CA LEU A 308 -11.76 1.01 -2.24
C LEU A 308 -12.29 -0.29 -2.84
N ILE A 309 -11.87 -1.41 -2.28
CA ILE A 309 -12.38 -2.71 -2.68
C ILE A 309 -13.19 -3.29 -1.53
N GLU A 310 -14.50 -3.39 -1.74
CA GLU A 310 -15.44 -4.03 -0.83
C GLU A 310 -15.65 -5.48 -1.26
N PHE A 311 -15.54 -6.40 -0.29
CA PHE A 311 -15.77 -7.82 -0.50
C PHE A 311 -16.86 -8.36 0.40
N ARG A 312 -17.88 -8.96 -0.21
CA ARG A 312 -18.91 -9.71 0.53
C ARG A 312 -18.42 -11.14 0.81
N PHE A 313 -18.83 -11.66 1.96
CA PHE A 313 -18.52 -13.02 2.40
C PHE A 313 -19.79 -13.84 2.54
N ILE A 314 -19.64 -15.16 2.37
CA ILE A 314 -20.67 -16.15 2.65
C ILE A 314 -20.08 -17.19 3.63
N THR A 315 -19.58 -16.77 4.80
CA THR A 315 -19.04 -17.74 5.78
C THR A 315 -19.54 -17.51 7.21
N LYS A 316 -19.84 -18.64 7.86
CA LYS A 316 -20.32 -18.76 9.26
C LYS A 316 -19.34 -18.13 10.28
N HIS A 317 -18.05 -18.05 9.95
CA HIS A 317 -16.97 -17.54 10.80
C HIS A 317 -17.06 -16.04 11.06
N LEU A 318 -17.42 -15.23 10.06
CA LEU A 318 -17.58 -13.79 10.26
C LEU A 318 -18.80 -13.46 11.12
N ARG A 319 -19.82 -14.32 11.14
CA ARG A 319 -20.95 -14.19 12.08
C ARG A 319 -20.51 -14.45 13.52
N VAL A 320 -19.63 -15.41 13.75
CA VAL A 320 -19.02 -15.65 15.08
C VAL A 320 -18.16 -14.45 15.50
N ILE A 321 -17.36 -13.90 14.58
CA ILE A 321 -16.58 -12.67 14.83
C ILE A 321 -17.50 -11.49 15.10
N ARG A 322 -18.58 -11.28 14.34
CA ARG A 322 -19.59 -10.23 14.58
C ARG A 322 -20.17 -10.34 15.99
N ASN A 323 -20.56 -11.54 16.40
CA ASN A 323 -21.12 -11.78 17.73
C ASN A 323 -20.07 -11.52 18.84
N ALA A 324 -18.81 -11.92 18.63
CA ALA A 324 -17.71 -11.63 19.55
C ALA A 324 -17.34 -10.13 19.59
N TRP A 325 -17.44 -9.42 18.46
CA TRP A 325 -17.17 -7.98 18.32
C TRP A 325 -18.28 -7.11 18.91
N GLN A 326 -19.55 -7.45 18.70
CA GLN A 326 -20.69 -6.76 19.32
C GLN A 326 -20.64 -6.83 20.85
N PHE A 327 -20.07 -7.90 21.42
CA PHE A 327 -19.93 -8.08 22.87
C PHE A 327 -18.89 -7.15 23.53
N ARG A 328 -17.83 -6.75 22.82
CA ARG A 328 -16.79 -5.86 23.38
C ARG A 328 -17.07 -4.37 23.22
N PHE A 329 -17.72 -3.94 22.14
CA PHE A 329 -18.04 -2.53 21.92
C PHE A 329 -19.38 -2.08 22.54
N ALA A 330 -20.22 -3.01 22.99
CA ALA A 330 -21.32 -2.69 23.91
C ALA A 330 -20.83 -2.39 25.35
N GLN A 331 -19.51 -2.52 25.61
CA GLN A 331 -18.88 -2.26 26.91
C GLN A 331 -17.87 -1.10 26.91
N VAL A 332 -17.81 -0.29 25.85
CA VAL A 332 -16.99 0.94 25.77
C VAL A 332 -17.87 2.17 25.67
#